data_AF-A0A7W8RWR6-F1
#
_entry.id   AF-A0A7W8RWR6-F1
#
_cell.length_a   1.000
_cell.length_b   1.000
_cell.length_c   1.000
_cell.angle_alpha   90.00
_cell.angle_beta   90.00
_cell.angle_gamma   90.00
#
_symmetry.space_group_name_H-M   'P 1'
#
loop_
_entity.id
_entity.type
_entity.pdbx_description
1 polymer ?
#
loop_
_entity_poly.entity_id
_entity_poly.type
_entity_poly.pdbx_seq_one_letter_code
_entity_poly.pdbx_strand_id
1 'polypeptide(L)'
;MEQPSLLKKRVSPHILRHTTAMHLLQAGVPFNVIALWLCHESPMTTHRYVEADLAMKERALGRLEAPDARIRRYQAPDALIRFLRTL
;
A
#
# COMPACT_ATOMS: atom_id res chain seq x y z
N MET A 1 -11.78 -23.13 -15.55
CA MET A 1 -12.07 -22.47 -14.26
C MET A 1 -13.05 -21.35 -14.53
N GLU A 2 -14.33 -21.58 -14.28
CA GLU A 2 -15.31 -20.50 -14.35
C GLU A 2 -15.33 -19.75 -13.02
N GLN A 3 -15.31 -18.42 -13.05
CA GLN A 3 -15.37 -17.57 -11.86
C GLN A 3 -16.65 -16.72 -11.93
N PRO A 4 -17.80 -17.25 -11.47
CA PRO A 4 -19.12 -16.64 -11.68
C PRO A 4 -19.28 -15.25 -11.06
N SER A 5 -18.44 -14.91 -10.08
CA SER A 5 -18.41 -13.58 -9.44
C SER A 5 -17.94 -12.47 -10.39
N LEU A 6 -17.17 -12.80 -11.44
CA LEU A 6 -16.70 -11.82 -12.41
C LEU A 6 -17.84 -11.32 -13.32
N LEU A 7 -18.85 -12.14 -13.60
CA LEU A 7 -20.01 -11.78 -14.43
C LEU A 7 -20.82 -10.61 -13.82
N LYS A 8 -20.76 -10.44 -12.50
CA LYS A 8 -21.47 -9.37 -11.78
C LYS A 8 -20.59 -8.14 -11.52
N LYS A 9 -19.30 -8.20 -11.85
CA LYS A 9 -18.36 -7.13 -11.51
C LYS A 9 -18.46 -6.01 -12.55
N ARG A 10 -18.84 -4.81 -12.12
CA ARG A 10 -18.78 -3.62 -12.97
C ARG A 10 -17.34 -3.19 -13.16
N VAL A 11 -16.84 -3.30 -14.38
CA VAL A 11 -15.53 -2.79 -14.79
C VAL A 11 -15.71 -1.39 -15.34
N SER A 12 -14.98 -0.42 -14.79
CA SER A 12 -14.96 0.96 -15.29
C SER A 12 -13.56 1.29 -15.83
N PRO A 13 -13.42 2.32 -16.69
CA PRO A 13 -12.11 2.73 -17.21
C PRO A 13 -11.08 3.04 -16.10
N HIS A 14 -11.54 3.56 -14.96
CA HIS A 14 -10.67 3.85 -13.81
C HIS A 14 -10.08 2.59 -13.17
N ILE A 15 -10.82 1.46 -13.15
CA ILE A 15 -10.31 0.18 -12.62
C ILE A 15 -9.13 -0.30 -13.47
N LEU A 16 -9.29 -0.29 -14.79
CA LEU A 16 -8.21 -0.70 -15.71
C LEU A 16 -6.98 0.21 -15.55
N ARG A 17 -7.19 1.53 -15.44
CA ARG A 17 -6.11 2.50 -15.20
C ARG A 17 -5.33 2.19 -13.92
N HIS A 18 -6.02 1.93 -12.81
CA HIS A 18 -5.37 1.58 -11.54
C HIS A 18 -4.63 0.24 -11.61
N THR A 19 -5.21 -0.76 -12.28
CA THR A 19 -4.57 -2.07 -12.47
C THR A 19 -3.30 -1.96 -13.31
N THR A 20 -3.32 -1.21 -14.41
CA THR A 20 -2.13 -0.97 -15.24
C THR A 20 -1.03 -0.25 -14.47
N ALA A 21 -1.39 0.78 -13.70
CA ALA A 21 -0.43 1.51 -12.87
C ALA A 21 0.27 0.60 -11.85
N MET A 22 -0.50 -0.29 -11.19
CA MET A 22 0.03 -1.23 -10.22
C MET A 22 0.99 -2.25 -10.86
N HIS A 23 0.63 -2.80 -12.03
CA HIS A 23 1.50 -3.74 -12.73
C HIS A 23 2.80 -3.10 -13.21
N LEU A 24 2.77 -1.85 -13.70
CA LEU A 24 3.98 -1.12 -14.06
C LEU A 24 4.89 -0.88 -12.83
N LEU A 25 4.30 -0.50 -11.69
CA LEU A 25 5.05 -0.30 -10.46
C LEU A 25 5.71 -1.60 -9.98
N GLN A 26 4.96 -2.70 -9.97
CA GLN A 26 5.45 -4.03 -9.59
C GLN A 26 6.55 -4.55 -10.52
N ALA A 27 6.48 -4.21 -11.81
CA ALA A 27 7.53 -4.50 -12.79
C ALA A 27 8.79 -3.62 -12.61
N GLY A 28 8.79 -2.70 -11.64
CA GLY A 28 9.93 -1.85 -11.31
C GLY A 28 10.02 -0.58 -12.15
N VAL A 29 8.96 -0.21 -12.88
CA VAL A 29 8.93 1.06 -13.61
C VAL A 29 8.91 2.21 -12.60
N PRO A 30 9.78 3.23 -12.73
CA PRO A 30 9.81 4.37 -11.83
C PRO A 30 8.46 5.12 -11.78
N PHE A 31 8.04 5.52 -10.58
CA PHE A 31 6.72 6.12 -10.36
C PHE A 31 6.49 7.41 -11.18
N ASN A 32 7.55 8.19 -11.42
CA ASN A 32 7.51 9.41 -12.23
C ASN A 32 7.20 9.12 -13.71
N VAL A 33 7.67 7.98 -14.24
CA VAL A 33 7.37 7.53 -15.61
C VAL A 33 5.91 7.08 -15.70
N ILE A 34 5.41 6.36 -14.68
CA ILE A 34 4.01 5.94 -14.60
C ILE A 34 3.08 7.16 -14.53
N ALA A 35 3.40 8.17 -13.71
CA ALA A 35 2.63 9.40 -13.61
C ALA A 35 2.54 10.15 -14.94
N LEU A 36 3.65 10.19 -15.69
CA LEU A 36 3.70 10.81 -17.02
C LEU A 36 2.84 10.05 -18.03
N TRP A 37 2.94 8.71 -18.08
CA TRP A 37 2.15 7.87 -18.98
C TRP A 37 0.65 7.93 -18.71
N LEU A 38 0.28 8.12 -17.45
CA LEU A 38 -1.11 8.25 -17.06
C LEU A 38 -1.63 9.68 -17.23
N CYS A 39 -0.79 10.66 -17.62
CA CYS A 39 -1.17 12.06 -17.78
C CYS A 39 -1.82 12.63 -16.49
N HIS A 40 -1.24 12.31 -15.33
CA HIS A 40 -1.64 12.91 -14.07
C HIS A 40 -1.00 14.30 -13.93
N GLU A 41 -1.81 15.36 -13.90
CA GLU A 41 -1.35 16.73 -13.58
C GLU A 41 -0.74 16.81 -12.16
N SER A 42 -1.15 15.91 -11.26
CA SER A 42 -0.64 15.83 -9.89
C SER A 42 -0.10 14.43 -9.53
N PRO A 43 1.16 14.31 -9.06
CA PRO A 43 1.75 13.04 -8.63
C PRO A 43 1.08 12.44 -7.37
N MET A 44 0.20 13.18 -6.69
CA MET A 44 -0.52 12.74 -5.48
C MET A 44 -1.36 11.47 -5.68
N THR A 45 -1.83 11.19 -6.90
CA THR A 45 -2.58 9.95 -7.20
C THR A 45 -1.68 8.74 -7.44
N THR A 46 -0.37 8.95 -7.62
CA THR A 46 0.63 7.88 -7.83
C THR A 46 1.28 7.45 -6.51
N HIS A 47 1.42 8.35 -5.53
CA HIS A 47 1.95 8.02 -4.19
C HIS A 47 1.18 6.87 -3.52
N ARG A 48 -0.14 6.82 -3.75
CA ARG A 48 -1.01 5.73 -3.26
C ARG A 48 -0.53 4.34 -3.71
N TYR A 49 0.11 4.21 -4.87
CA TYR A 49 0.61 2.92 -5.33
C TYR A 49 1.89 2.50 -4.62
N VAL A 50 2.78 3.45 -4.30
CA VAL A 50 3.99 3.21 -3.49
C VAL A 50 3.60 2.75 -2.08
N GLU A 51 2.53 3.32 -1.51
CA GLU A 51 1.98 2.87 -0.24
C GLU A 51 1.34 1.48 -0.31
N ALA A 52 0.79 1.09 -1.47
CA ALA A 52 0.09 -0.18 -1.65
C ALA A 52 1.03 -1.36 -1.96
N ASP A 53 2.25 -1.10 -2.48
CA ASP A 53 3.21 -2.15 -2.80
C ASP A 53 4.03 -2.58 -1.56
N LEU A 54 3.55 -3.64 -0.90
CA LEU A 54 4.22 -4.26 0.25
C LEU A 54 5.62 -4.79 -0.11
N ALA A 55 5.82 -5.33 -1.31
CA ALA A 55 7.12 -5.86 -1.74
C ALA A 55 8.15 -4.73 -1.96
N MET A 56 7.70 -3.55 -2.38
CA MET A 56 8.55 -2.35 -2.40
C MET A 56 8.92 -1.89 -0.98
N LYS A 57 7.97 -1.89 -0.05
CA LYS A 57 8.23 -1.57 1.36
C LYS A 57 9.21 -2.53 2.01
N GLU A 58 9.05 -3.84 1.78
CA GLU A 58 9.96 -4.87 2.27
C GLU A 58 11.37 -4.70 1.70
N ARG A 59 11.51 -4.44 0.39
CA ARG A 59 12.82 -4.15 -0.23
C ARG A 59 13.46 -2.88 0.33
N ALA A 60 12.67 -1.84 0.62
CA ALA A 60 13.18 -0.62 1.24
C ALA A 60 13.66 -0.88 2.66
N LEU A 61 12.88 -1.64 3.46
CA LEU A 61 13.27 -2.06 4.81
C LEU A 61 14.54 -2.92 4.81
N GLY A 62 14.68 -3.84 3.85
CA GLY A 62 15.86 -4.70 3.74
C GLY A 62 17.15 -3.99 3.33
N ARG A 63 17.07 -2.75 2.83
CA ARG A 63 18.25 -1.91 2.51
C ARG A 63 18.69 -1.02 3.67
N LEU A 64 17.88 -0.93 4.72
CA LEU A 64 18.20 -0.16 5.92
C LEU A 64 18.88 -1.07 6.94
N GLU A 65 19.92 -0.57 7.61
CA GLU A 65 20.39 -1.24 8.83
C GLU A 65 19.27 -1.21 9.87
N ALA A 66 19.07 -2.32 10.57
CA ALA A 66 18.12 -2.36 11.66
C ALA A 66 18.53 -1.27 12.67
N PRO A 67 17.63 -0.33 13.02
CA PRO A 67 17.97 0.66 14.02
C PRO A 67 18.36 -0.07 15.32
N ASP A 68 19.42 0.38 16.00
CA ASP A 68 19.74 -0.02 17.38
C ASP A 68 18.74 0.63 18.37
N ALA A 69 17.46 0.52 18.03
CA ALA A 69 16.36 0.95 18.84
C ALA A 69 15.78 -0.31 19.48
N ARG A 70 15.85 -0.39 20.81
CA ARG A 70 15.03 -1.34 21.57
C ARG A 70 13.57 -1.09 21.18
N ILE A 71 12.97 -2.00 20.43
CA ILE A 71 11.54 -2.02 20.15
C ILE A 71 10.84 -2.15 21.51
N ARG A 72 10.44 -1.02 22.10
CA ARG A 72 9.61 -1.03 23.30
C ARG A 72 8.21 -1.39 22.87
N ARG A 73 7.81 -2.63 23.14
CA ARG A 73 6.39 -2.99 23.06
C ARG A 73 5.65 -2.10 24.06
N TYR A 74 4.65 -1.36 23.57
CA TYR A 74 3.82 -0.53 24.44
C TYR A 74 3.22 -1.41 25.54
N GLN A 75 3.42 -1.00 26.80
CA GLN A 75 2.74 -1.56 27.95
C GLN A 75 1.73 -0.52 28.43
N ALA A 76 0.45 -0.87 28.34
CA ALA A 76 -0.61 -0.01 28.82
C ALA A 76 -0.47 0.19 30.35
N PRO A 77 -0.57 1.43 30.86
CA PRO A 77 -0.62 1.69 32.29
C PRO A 77 -1.82 0.98 32.92
N ASP A 78 -1.68 0.55 34.17
CA ASP A 78 -2.75 -0.20 34.86
C ASP A 78 -4.09 0.54 34.90
N ALA A 79 -4.06 1.87 34.91
CA ALA A 79 -5.28 2.69 34.83
C ALA A 79 -6.06 2.47 33.54
N LEU A 80 -5.37 2.35 32.40
CA LEU A 80 -5.98 2.09 31.09
C LEU A 80 -6.54 0.67 31.03
N ILE A 81 -5.79 -0.32 31.53
CA ILE A 81 -6.27 -1.71 31.60
C ILE A 81 -7.50 -1.82 32.51
N ARG A 82 -7.52 -1.13 33.65
CA ARG A 82 -8.69 -1.11 34.55
C ARG A 82 -9.90 -0.48 33.87
N PHE A 83 -9.73 0.66 33.19
CA PHE A 83 -10.80 1.30 32.44
C PHE A 83 -11.38 0.39 31.35
N LEU A 84 -10.52 -0.28 30.57
CA LEU A 84 -10.96 -1.19 29.50
C LEU A 84 -11.69 -2.43 30.03
N ARG A 85 -11.43 -2.87 31.27
CA ARG A 85 -12.16 -3.97 31.91
C ARG A 85 -13.56 -3.58 32.41
N THR A 86 -13.89 -2.28 32.43
CA THR A 86 -15.20 -1.77 32.86
C THR A 86 -16.16 -1.46 31.72
N LEU A 87 -15.72 -1.66 30.47
CA LEU A 87 -16.55 -1.66 29.26
C LEU A 87 -17.02 -3.09 28.96
#